data_AF-A0A7G8IM80-F1
#
_entry.id   AF-A0A7G8IM80-F1
#
_cell.length_a   1.000
_cell.length_b   1.000
_cell.length_c   1.000
_cell.angle_alpha   90.00
_cell.angle_beta   90.00
_cell.angle_gamma   90.00
#
_symmetry.space_group_name_H-M   'P 1'
#
loop_
_entity.id
_entity.type
_entity.pdbx_description
1 polymer ?
#
loop_
_entity_poly.entity_id
_entity_poly.type
_entity_poly.pdbx_seq_one_letter_code
_entity_poly.pdbx_strand_id
1 'polypeptide(L)'
;MGLRIEQRGMRLNLRGSLPGRQTPERRSVQRLSLGVAANAQGLLEVEQIARVIDGQLKRDQFRWEQWSAAAAAETSTTDSSHRRGETPLNDQIEGFCAAFFADPRRRRSPSGSRTTWAGAYNPYLRRLRSLATQESEGVTSELLMKALHSYPDGSRSRQQCSTALASLAKHLNIDLPDDWRAEAAGYGLHRARFRQLPSDSLILESLLRIPNPRWRLVYGLMATYGLRNHEVFFCDLSALDTGGDRVIRVLPTTKTGEHQVWPFHPEWVERFDLTRLGNVSDALPSISTDLRRTTLQQVGRRVSEQFRRYELPLTPYDLRHAWAVRTIHIGLPDTVSARMMGHSVAIHTRTYHHWITRRDQQQAVDTALARHQA
;
A
#
# COMPACT_ATOMS: atom_id res chain seq x y z
N MET A 1 -25.84 16.78 19.15
CA MET A 1 -25.57 16.40 17.74
C MET A 1 -24.74 15.12 17.74
N GLY A 2 -25.20 14.08 17.05
CA GLY A 2 -24.49 12.78 16.96
C GLY A 2 -23.40 12.73 15.88
N LEU A 3 -23.23 13.82 15.13
CA LEU A 3 -22.32 13.96 14.00
C LEU A 3 -21.19 14.95 14.35
N ARG A 4 -19.96 14.60 13.99
CA ARG A 4 -18.76 15.43 14.14
C ARG A 4 -18.27 15.89 12.78
N ILE A 5 -17.87 17.15 12.68
CA ILE A 5 -17.21 17.71 11.50
C ILE A 5 -15.73 17.25 11.52
N GLU A 6 -15.26 16.69 10.40
CA GLU A 6 -13.88 16.22 10.23
C GLU A 6 -13.28 16.84 8.97
N GLN A 7 -12.18 17.58 9.12
CA GLN A 7 -11.37 18.03 8.00
C GLN A 7 -10.43 16.92 7.52
N ARG A 8 -10.43 16.64 6.21
CA ARG A 8 -9.44 15.76 5.56
C ARG A 8 -8.90 16.44 4.32
N GLY A 9 -7.64 16.86 4.40
CA GLY A 9 -7.04 17.69 3.36
C GLY A 9 -7.78 19.02 3.24
N MET A 10 -8.17 19.38 2.03
CA MET A 10 -8.91 20.60 1.73
C MET A 10 -10.45 20.44 1.78
N ARG A 11 -10.97 19.36 2.37
CA ARG A 11 -12.43 19.09 2.40
C ARG A 11 -12.95 18.81 3.80
N LEU A 12 -14.18 19.24 4.05
CA LEU A 12 -14.94 18.95 5.26
C LEU A 12 -15.87 17.76 5.06
N ASN A 13 -16.03 16.96 6.11
CA ASN A 13 -16.81 15.73 6.12
C ASN A 13 -17.59 15.63 7.43
N LEU A 14 -18.64 14.81 7.45
CA LEU A 14 -19.34 14.45 8.68
C LEU A 14 -19.02 13.01 9.08
N ARG A 15 -18.85 12.78 10.38
CA ARG A 15 -18.63 11.45 10.95
C ARG A 15 -19.57 11.20 12.11
N GLY A 16 -20.27 10.08 12.10
CA GLY A 16 -21.10 9.65 13.21
C GLY A 16 -21.85 8.36 12.90
N SER A 17 -22.78 7.99 13.78
CA SER A 17 -23.58 6.77 13.63
C SER A 17 -24.61 6.97 12.51
N LEU A 18 -24.42 6.27 11.39
CA LEU A 18 -25.29 6.34 10.20
C LEU A 18 -25.82 4.94 9.85
N PRO A 19 -27.02 4.83 9.24
CA PRO A 19 -27.54 3.60 8.65
C PRO A 19 -26.56 2.96 7.66
N GLY A 20 -26.49 1.63 7.63
CA GLY A 20 -25.67 0.89 6.67
C GLY A 20 -26.19 1.07 5.23
N ARG A 21 -25.29 1.19 4.26
CA ARG A 21 -25.65 1.44 2.85
C ARG A 21 -26.45 0.31 2.19
N GLN A 22 -26.19 -0.93 2.58
CA GLN A 22 -26.88 -2.12 2.06
C GLN A 22 -27.84 -2.74 3.10
N THR A 23 -27.72 -2.32 4.35
CA THR A 23 -28.51 -2.82 5.49
C THR A 23 -28.88 -1.62 6.38
N PRO A 24 -29.97 -0.90 6.06
CA PRO A 24 -30.36 0.34 6.77
C PRO A 24 -30.57 0.14 8.27
N GLU A 25 -31.02 -1.05 8.68
CA GLU A 25 -31.29 -1.40 10.08
C GLU A 25 -30.04 -1.49 10.95
N ARG A 26 -28.85 -1.66 10.34
CA ARG A 26 -27.58 -1.69 11.07
C ARG A 26 -26.94 -0.32 11.06
N ARG A 27 -26.85 0.31 12.23
CA ARG A 27 -26.12 1.57 12.40
C ARG A 27 -24.66 1.32 12.75
N SER A 28 -23.76 2.07 12.13
CA SER A 28 -22.32 2.04 12.44
C SER A 28 -21.70 3.42 12.26
N VAL A 29 -20.55 3.65 12.91
CA VAL A 29 -19.83 4.92 12.75
C VAL A 29 -19.24 4.99 11.34
N GLN A 30 -19.83 5.84 10.52
CA GLN A 30 -19.47 6.03 9.12
C GLN A 30 -19.11 7.49 8.85
N ARG A 31 -18.52 7.73 7.68
CA ARG A 31 -18.17 9.06 7.19
C ARG A 31 -19.01 9.39 5.97
N LEU A 32 -19.50 10.63 5.94
CA LEU A 32 -20.21 11.23 4.83
C LEU A 32 -19.34 12.36 4.26
N SER A 33 -18.98 12.23 2.99
CA SER A 33 -18.20 13.23 2.26
C SER A 33 -19.14 14.20 1.58
N LEU A 34 -19.13 15.47 1.99
CA LEU A 34 -20.03 16.50 1.48
C LEU A 34 -19.45 17.25 0.27
N GLY A 35 -18.16 17.07 -0.06
CA GLY A 35 -17.51 17.81 -1.15
C GLY A 35 -17.15 19.27 -0.83
N VAL A 36 -17.58 19.77 0.32
CA VAL A 36 -17.39 21.15 0.78
C VAL A 36 -15.91 21.43 1.10
N ALA A 37 -15.44 22.63 0.72
CA ALA A 37 -14.08 23.09 0.94
C ALA A 37 -13.80 23.40 2.43
N ALA A 38 -12.57 23.19 2.88
CA ALA A 38 -12.13 23.51 4.23
C ALA A 38 -11.76 25.01 4.37
N ASN A 39 -12.75 25.88 4.28
CA ASN A 39 -12.64 27.32 4.53
C ASN A 39 -13.79 27.80 5.45
N ALA A 40 -13.78 29.07 5.86
CA ALA A 40 -14.78 29.61 6.79
C ALA A 40 -16.22 29.48 6.27
N GLN A 41 -16.45 29.72 4.98
CA GLN A 41 -17.75 29.56 4.35
C GLN A 41 -18.22 28.10 4.35
N GLY A 42 -17.31 27.19 3.99
CA GLY A 42 -17.59 25.75 3.99
C GLY A 42 -17.86 25.19 5.38
N LEU A 43 -17.27 25.77 6.44
CA LEU A 43 -17.57 25.37 7.81
C LEU A 43 -19.01 25.70 8.20
N LEU A 44 -19.48 26.92 7.88
CA LEU A 44 -20.87 27.33 8.10
C LEU A 44 -21.85 26.43 7.31
N GLU A 45 -21.52 26.10 6.07
CA GLU A 45 -22.30 25.21 5.21
C GLU A 45 -22.39 23.79 5.81
N VAL A 46 -21.25 23.21 6.24
CA VAL A 46 -21.24 21.88 6.85
C VAL A 46 -21.98 21.86 8.19
N GLU A 47 -21.94 22.93 8.98
CA GLU A 47 -22.73 23.03 10.22
C GLU A 47 -24.24 23.01 9.94
N GLN A 48 -24.70 23.72 8.92
CA GLN A 48 -26.11 23.69 8.51
C GLN A 48 -26.51 22.30 8.02
N ILE A 49 -25.72 21.68 7.14
CA ILE A 49 -25.93 20.32 6.65
C ILE A 49 -25.96 19.32 7.81
N ALA A 50 -25.07 19.45 8.80
CA ALA A 50 -25.05 18.59 9.98
C ALA A 50 -26.36 18.65 10.77
N ARG A 51 -26.98 19.83 10.91
CA ARG A 51 -28.28 19.99 11.58
C ARG A 51 -29.40 19.32 10.80
N VAL A 52 -29.42 19.45 9.48
CA VAL A 52 -30.41 18.79 8.62
C VAL A 52 -30.30 17.27 8.75
N ILE A 53 -29.09 16.72 8.67
CA ILE A 53 -28.87 15.27 8.78
C ILE A 53 -29.20 14.76 10.18
N ASP A 54 -28.83 15.48 11.25
CA ASP A 54 -29.22 15.11 12.62
C ASP A 54 -30.75 15.07 12.77
N GLY A 55 -31.47 16.00 12.13
CA GLY A 55 -32.93 16.00 12.04
C GLY A 55 -33.52 14.81 11.26
N GLN A 56 -32.89 14.40 10.15
CA GLN A 56 -33.30 13.22 9.37
C GLN A 56 -33.05 11.91 10.13
N LEU A 57 -31.92 11.79 10.83
CA LEU A 57 -31.55 10.62 11.62
C LEU A 57 -32.47 10.40 12.83
N LYS A 58 -32.95 11.50 13.43
CA LYS A 58 -33.93 11.47 14.54
C LYS A 58 -35.33 11.06 14.11
N ARG A 59 -35.67 11.24 12.83
CA ARG A 59 -36.97 10.91 12.24
C ARG A 59 -36.94 9.65 11.38
N ASP A 60 -35.82 8.92 11.37
CA ASP A 60 -35.56 7.76 10.50
C ASP A 60 -35.81 8.01 9.01
N GLN A 61 -35.56 9.24 8.55
CA GLN A 61 -35.76 9.68 7.16
C GLN A 61 -34.45 9.84 6.37
N PHE A 62 -33.32 9.46 6.97
CA PHE A 62 -32.02 9.60 6.32
C PHE A 62 -31.89 8.68 5.10
N ARG A 63 -31.56 9.25 3.94
CA ARG A 63 -31.32 8.54 2.68
C ARG A 63 -29.95 8.87 2.14
N TRP A 64 -29.15 7.85 1.80
CA TRP A 64 -27.77 8.04 1.36
C TRP A 64 -27.68 8.77 0.02
N GLU A 65 -28.70 8.60 -0.83
CA GLU A 65 -28.80 9.16 -2.17
C GLU A 65 -28.72 10.68 -2.11
N GLN A 66 -29.46 11.30 -1.18
CA GLN A 66 -29.56 12.76 -0.96
C GLN A 66 -28.21 13.41 -0.62
N TRP A 67 -27.26 12.65 -0.09
CA TRP A 67 -25.97 13.14 0.39
C TRP A 67 -24.79 12.52 -0.35
N SER A 68 -25.07 11.74 -1.38
CA SER A 68 -24.05 11.25 -2.29
C SER A 68 -23.60 12.39 -3.20
N ALA A 69 -22.35 12.34 -3.67
CA ALA A 69 -21.82 13.33 -4.61
C ALA A 69 -22.64 13.45 -5.92
N ALA A 70 -23.57 12.52 -6.19
CA ALA A 70 -24.50 12.57 -7.30
C ALA A 70 -25.69 13.52 -7.04
N ALA A 71 -26.27 13.55 -5.84
CA ALA A 71 -27.44 14.39 -5.54
C ALA A 71 -27.09 15.89 -5.37
N ALA A 72 -25.88 16.23 -4.94
CA ALA A 72 -25.42 17.63 -4.95
C ALA A 72 -25.35 18.23 -6.37
N ALA A 73 -25.35 17.38 -7.41
CA ALA A 73 -25.41 17.79 -8.80
C ALA A 73 -26.85 17.92 -9.36
N GLU A 74 -27.87 17.47 -8.62
CA GLU A 74 -29.28 17.49 -9.05
C GLU A 74 -30.07 18.67 -8.46
N THR A 75 -29.66 19.25 -7.33
CA THR A 75 -30.36 20.40 -6.71
C THR A 75 -29.95 21.76 -7.30
N SER A 76 -29.12 21.79 -8.34
CA SER A 76 -28.70 23.00 -9.07
C SER A 76 -29.18 23.02 -10.53
N THR A 77 -30.23 22.27 -10.86
CA THR A 77 -30.86 22.26 -12.19
C THR A 77 -32.32 22.72 -12.16
N THR A 78 -32.50 24.04 -12.10
CA THR A 78 -33.45 24.72 -12.98
C THR A 78 -32.68 25.87 -13.59
N ASP A 79 -32.57 25.82 -14.92
CA ASP A 79 -31.87 26.78 -15.78
C ASP A 79 -30.36 26.58 -15.98
N SER A 80 -30.01 25.48 -16.65
CA SER A 80 -29.10 25.51 -17.80
C SER A 80 -28.93 24.09 -18.34
N SER A 81 -29.55 23.85 -19.49
CA SER A 81 -29.36 22.70 -20.35
C SER A 81 -27.99 22.73 -21.04
N HIS A 82 -26.91 22.86 -20.27
CA HIS A 82 -25.57 22.53 -20.73
C HIS A 82 -25.26 21.09 -20.32
N ARG A 83 -25.38 20.21 -21.32
CA ARG A 83 -24.70 18.91 -21.32
C ARG A 83 -23.29 19.13 -20.78
N ARG A 84 -22.91 18.44 -19.70
CA ARG A 84 -21.52 18.37 -19.25
C ARG A 84 -20.69 17.92 -20.45
N GLY A 85 -19.98 18.85 -21.08
CA GLY A 85 -19.07 18.54 -22.17
C GLY A 85 -18.01 17.59 -21.62
N GLU A 86 -18.02 16.35 -22.10
CA GLU A 86 -16.86 15.47 -22.01
C GLU A 86 -15.73 16.19 -22.75
N THR A 87 -14.77 16.74 -22.00
CA THR A 87 -13.61 17.38 -22.61
C THR A 87 -12.74 16.30 -23.26
N PRO A 88 -12.12 16.54 -24.43
CA PRO A 88 -11.29 15.54 -25.13
C PRO A 88 -10.22 14.90 -24.23
N LEU A 89 -9.71 15.65 -23.25
CA LEU A 89 -8.79 15.17 -22.23
C LEU A 89 -9.36 14.04 -21.35
N ASN A 90 -10.64 14.11 -20.97
CA ASN A 90 -11.26 13.07 -20.16
C ASN A 90 -11.38 11.77 -20.95
N ASP A 91 -11.81 11.86 -22.21
CA ASP A 91 -11.94 10.72 -23.12
C ASP A 91 -10.59 10.03 -23.34
N GLN A 92 -9.52 10.80 -23.55
CA GLN A 92 -8.17 10.27 -23.69
C GLN A 92 -7.70 9.52 -22.43
N ILE A 93 -7.98 10.06 -21.24
CA ILE A 93 -7.63 9.41 -19.97
C ILE A 93 -8.47 8.15 -19.74
N GLU A 94 -9.73 8.16 -20.14
CA GLU A 94 -10.62 6.99 -20.01
C GLU A 94 -10.25 5.89 -21.00
N GLY A 95 -9.91 6.24 -22.25
CA GLY A 95 -9.32 5.33 -23.23
C GLY A 95 -8.03 4.70 -22.70
N PHE A 96 -7.15 5.50 -22.08
CA PHE A 96 -5.94 4.99 -21.44
C PHE A 96 -6.24 4.04 -20.27
N CYS A 97 -7.24 4.36 -19.45
CA CYS A 97 -7.71 3.48 -18.36
C CYS A 97 -8.17 2.13 -18.90
N ALA A 98 -9.04 2.14 -19.93
CA ALA A 98 -9.53 0.93 -20.57
C ALA A 98 -8.37 0.10 -21.15
N ALA A 99 -7.46 0.73 -21.88
CA ALA A 99 -6.27 0.08 -22.44
C ALA A 99 -5.36 -0.53 -21.35
N PHE A 100 -5.17 0.19 -20.24
CA PHE A 100 -4.37 -0.28 -19.11
C PHE A 100 -4.94 -1.58 -18.52
N PHE A 101 -6.26 -1.69 -18.36
CA PHE A 101 -6.88 -2.90 -17.81
C PHE A 101 -7.05 -4.02 -18.86
N ALA A 102 -7.11 -3.70 -20.14
CA ALA A 102 -7.22 -4.68 -21.23
C ALA A 102 -5.88 -5.40 -21.53
N ASP A 103 -4.74 -4.81 -21.17
CA ASP A 103 -3.38 -5.36 -21.42
C ASP A 103 -3.26 -6.82 -20.93
N PRO A 104 -3.00 -7.79 -21.83
CA PRO A 104 -2.84 -9.20 -21.50
C PRO A 104 -1.81 -9.47 -20.40
N ARG A 105 -0.72 -8.70 -20.32
CA ARG A 105 0.32 -8.87 -19.30
C ARG A 105 -0.21 -8.60 -17.89
N ARG A 106 -1.21 -7.72 -17.77
CA ARG A 106 -1.81 -7.26 -16.51
C ARG A 106 -2.96 -8.14 -16.03
N ARG A 107 -3.51 -8.99 -16.91
CA ARG A 107 -4.55 -9.99 -16.56
C ARG A 107 -4.04 -11.07 -15.61
N ARG A 108 -2.74 -11.35 -15.58
CA ARG A 108 -2.13 -12.33 -14.67
C ARG A 108 -2.21 -11.94 -13.19
N SER A 109 -2.40 -10.65 -12.87
CA SER A 109 -2.57 -10.17 -11.50
C SER A 109 -3.61 -9.03 -11.42
N PRO A 110 -4.92 -9.33 -11.51
CA PRO A 110 -5.96 -8.30 -11.57
C PRO A 110 -6.01 -7.41 -10.32
N SER A 111 -5.78 -7.98 -9.13
CA SER A 111 -5.71 -7.23 -7.87
C SER A 111 -4.48 -6.30 -7.82
N GLY A 112 -3.34 -6.75 -8.33
CA GLY A 112 -2.12 -5.95 -8.46
C GLY A 112 -2.31 -4.79 -9.43
N SER A 113 -2.98 -5.02 -10.57
CA SER A 113 -3.31 -3.99 -11.56
C SER A 113 -4.24 -2.92 -10.99
N ARG A 114 -5.29 -3.31 -10.24
CA ARG A 114 -6.17 -2.37 -9.53
C ARG A 114 -5.42 -1.48 -8.54
N THR A 115 -4.57 -2.07 -7.69
CA THR A 115 -3.74 -1.30 -6.74
C THR A 115 -2.75 -0.38 -7.47
N THR A 116 -2.12 -0.87 -8.53
CA THR A 116 -1.14 -0.09 -9.32
C THR A 116 -1.83 1.11 -9.96
N TRP A 117 -2.98 0.91 -10.59
CA TRP A 117 -3.77 2.01 -11.17
C TRP A 117 -4.18 3.04 -10.11
N ALA A 118 -4.80 2.57 -9.02
CA ALA A 118 -5.32 3.45 -7.98
C ALA A 118 -4.23 4.25 -7.24
N GLY A 119 -3.04 3.66 -7.04
CA GLY A 119 -1.96 4.28 -6.26
C GLY A 119 -0.89 4.98 -7.09
N ALA A 120 -0.56 4.47 -8.28
CA ALA A 120 0.58 4.92 -9.07
C ALA A 120 0.21 5.64 -10.38
N TYR A 121 -1.07 5.60 -10.81
CA TYR A 121 -1.51 6.27 -12.05
C TYR A 121 -2.59 7.31 -11.76
N ASN A 122 -3.74 6.87 -11.24
CA ASN A 122 -4.92 7.71 -11.04
C ASN A 122 -4.66 9.02 -10.26
N PRO A 123 -3.84 9.06 -9.19
CA PRO A 123 -3.56 10.32 -8.49
C PRO A 123 -2.91 11.38 -9.39
N TYR A 124 -1.99 10.95 -10.26
CA TYR A 124 -1.26 11.83 -11.17
C TYR A 124 -2.11 12.25 -12.38
N LEU A 125 -2.96 11.34 -12.88
CA LEU A 125 -3.95 11.65 -13.92
C LEU A 125 -5.02 12.64 -13.42
N ARG A 126 -5.45 12.52 -12.16
CA ARG A 126 -6.32 13.52 -11.52
C ARG A 126 -5.64 14.87 -11.37
N ARG A 127 -4.34 14.88 -11.07
CA ARG A 127 -3.56 16.12 -11.03
C ARG A 127 -3.49 16.77 -12.41
N LEU A 128 -3.24 15.98 -13.46
CA LEU A 128 -3.26 16.43 -14.85
C LEU A 128 -4.61 17.09 -15.20
N ARG A 129 -5.74 16.41 -14.91
CA ARG A 129 -7.10 16.96 -15.08
C ARG A 129 -7.30 18.30 -14.37
N SER A 130 -6.77 18.45 -13.15
CA SER A 130 -6.91 19.69 -12.38
C SER A 130 -6.09 20.87 -12.92
N LEU A 131 -5.09 20.61 -13.76
CA LEU A 131 -4.20 21.63 -14.33
C LEU A 131 -4.60 22.02 -15.76
N ALA A 132 -5.51 21.25 -16.37
CA ALA A 132 -6.12 21.56 -17.65
C ALA A 132 -7.06 22.76 -17.52
N THR A 133 -7.04 23.63 -18.53
CA THR A 133 -7.95 24.76 -18.67
C THR A 133 -9.20 24.33 -19.43
N GLN A 134 -10.27 25.14 -19.39
CA GLN A 134 -11.48 24.87 -20.18
C GLN A 134 -11.22 24.87 -21.70
N GLU A 135 -10.17 25.55 -22.14
CA GLU A 135 -9.71 25.62 -23.54
C GLU A 135 -8.74 24.48 -23.91
N SER A 136 -8.42 23.56 -22.99
CA SER A 136 -7.50 22.46 -23.30
C SER A 136 -8.15 21.48 -24.27
N GLU A 137 -7.67 21.47 -25.53
CA GLU A 137 -8.12 20.57 -26.59
C GLU A 137 -7.74 19.09 -26.35
N GLY A 138 -6.97 18.79 -25.30
CA GLY A 138 -6.58 17.43 -24.95
C GLY A 138 -5.35 17.39 -24.06
N VAL A 139 -4.75 16.21 -23.95
CA VAL A 139 -3.43 16.01 -23.33
C VAL A 139 -2.36 16.46 -24.31
N THR A 140 -1.50 17.41 -23.88
CA THR A 140 -0.34 17.88 -24.65
C THR A 140 0.95 17.69 -23.88
N SER A 141 2.09 17.77 -24.57
CA SER A 141 3.42 17.65 -23.97
C SER A 141 3.66 18.70 -22.87
N GLU A 142 3.21 19.94 -23.10
CA GLU A 142 3.29 21.06 -22.16
C GLU A 142 2.46 20.80 -20.92
N LEU A 143 1.25 20.24 -21.07
CA LEU A 143 0.39 19.92 -19.94
C LEU A 143 0.98 18.79 -19.07
N LEU A 144 1.62 17.79 -19.70
CA LEU A 144 2.33 16.73 -19.00
C LEU A 144 3.51 17.28 -18.20
N MET A 145 4.31 18.19 -18.80
CA MET A 145 5.41 18.87 -18.11
C MET A 145 4.92 19.72 -16.95
N LYS A 146 3.86 20.51 -17.14
CA LYS A 146 3.23 21.30 -16.07
C LYS A 146 2.77 20.41 -14.90
N ALA A 147 2.22 19.23 -15.19
CA ALA A 147 1.84 18.27 -14.15
C ALA A 147 3.06 17.67 -13.44
N LEU A 148 4.15 17.37 -14.15
CA LEU A 148 5.40 16.89 -13.57
C LEU A 148 6.02 17.93 -12.62
N HIS A 149 6.12 19.19 -13.05
CA HIS A 149 6.65 20.32 -12.28
C HIS A 149 5.78 20.71 -11.08
N SER A 150 4.53 20.25 -11.03
CA SER A 150 3.66 20.47 -9.88
C SER A 150 4.07 19.68 -8.62
N TYR A 151 5.06 18.78 -8.74
CA TYR A 151 5.66 18.03 -7.65
C TYR A 151 7.09 18.50 -7.38
N PRO A 152 7.56 18.50 -6.11
CA PRO A 152 8.90 18.95 -5.79
C PRO A 152 9.99 18.18 -6.54
N ASP A 153 11.01 18.90 -6.99
CA ASP A 153 12.20 18.36 -7.65
C ASP A 153 12.87 17.27 -6.81
N GLY A 154 13.33 16.21 -7.46
CA GLY A 154 13.93 15.05 -6.79
C GLY A 154 12.95 14.19 -5.98
N SER A 155 11.67 14.55 -5.86
CA SER A 155 10.74 13.79 -5.02
C SER A 155 10.35 12.43 -5.63
N ARG A 156 10.07 11.45 -4.77
CA ARG A 156 9.52 10.14 -5.20
C ARG A 156 8.18 10.30 -5.92
N SER A 157 7.37 11.28 -5.53
CA SER A 157 6.11 11.64 -6.21
C SER A 157 6.35 12.16 -7.62
N ARG A 158 7.36 13.00 -7.86
CA ARG A 158 7.73 13.47 -9.21
C ARG A 158 8.14 12.30 -10.12
N GLN A 159 8.95 11.38 -9.59
CA GLN A 159 9.35 10.18 -10.32
C GLN A 159 8.16 9.26 -10.66
N GLN A 160 7.22 9.09 -9.73
CA GLN A 160 5.99 8.31 -10.00
C GLN A 160 5.06 9.02 -10.99
N CYS A 161 4.92 10.35 -10.86
CA CYS A 161 4.19 11.19 -11.81
C CYS A 161 4.75 10.98 -13.23
N SER A 162 6.07 11.11 -13.40
CA SER A 162 6.73 10.86 -14.68
C SER A 162 6.43 9.47 -15.24
N THR A 163 6.47 8.42 -14.41
CA THR A 163 6.15 7.06 -14.85
C THR A 163 4.72 6.95 -15.39
N ALA A 164 3.75 7.54 -14.68
CA ALA A 164 2.35 7.51 -15.09
C ALA A 164 2.11 8.33 -16.36
N LEU A 165 2.64 9.55 -16.41
CA LEU A 165 2.47 10.48 -17.52
C LEU A 165 3.20 10.02 -18.79
N ALA A 166 4.39 9.44 -18.66
CA ALA A 166 5.09 8.88 -19.82
C ALA A 166 4.35 7.66 -20.41
N SER A 167 3.69 6.87 -19.56
CA SER A 167 2.84 5.78 -20.03
C SER A 167 1.59 6.29 -20.75
N LEU A 168 1.03 7.43 -20.32
CA LEU A 168 -0.10 8.09 -21.00
C LEU A 168 0.37 8.67 -22.34
N ALA A 169 1.49 9.41 -22.36
CA ALA A 169 2.06 9.98 -23.57
C ALA A 169 2.30 8.91 -24.64
N LYS A 170 2.88 7.78 -24.24
CA LYS A 170 3.06 6.62 -25.12
C LYS A 170 1.73 6.07 -25.66
N HIS A 171 0.68 6.04 -24.85
CA HIS A 171 -0.63 5.56 -25.30
C HIS A 171 -1.27 6.50 -26.33
N LEU A 172 -1.06 7.81 -26.17
CA LEU A 172 -1.60 8.84 -27.05
C LEU A 172 -0.66 9.19 -28.22
N ASN A 173 0.49 8.51 -28.35
CA ASN A 173 1.56 8.82 -29.31
C ASN A 173 2.02 10.30 -29.24
N ILE A 174 2.18 10.82 -28.02
CA ILE A 174 2.71 12.15 -27.77
C ILE A 174 4.22 12.03 -27.49
N ASP A 175 5.01 12.79 -28.24
CA ASP A 175 6.45 12.92 -27.99
C ASP A 175 6.70 13.79 -26.75
N LEU A 176 7.48 13.24 -25.82
CA LEU A 176 7.91 13.94 -24.62
C LEU A 176 9.18 14.75 -24.92
N PRO A 177 9.42 15.85 -24.21
CA PRO A 177 10.64 16.64 -24.38
C PRO A 177 11.90 15.82 -24.06
N ASP A 178 13.02 16.16 -24.69
CA ASP A 178 14.29 15.44 -24.52
C ASP A 178 14.78 15.44 -23.06
N ASP A 179 14.51 16.52 -22.33
CA ASP A 179 14.87 16.71 -20.93
C ASP A 179 13.91 16.02 -19.95
N TRP A 180 12.83 15.38 -20.41
CA TRP A 180 11.81 14.75 -19.56
C TRP A 180 12.40 13.81 -18.50
N ARG A 181 13.41 13.02 -18.87
CA ARG A 181 14.07 12.08 -17.94
C ARG A 181 14.91 12.80 -16.89
N ALA A 182 15.58 13.89 -17.25
CA ALA A 182 16.37 14.69 -16.33
C ALA A 182 15.44 15.40 -15.33
N GLU A 183 14.35 15.99 -15.82
CA GLU A 183 13.32 16.64 -15.02
C GLU A 183 12.59 15.65 -14.09
N ALA A 184 12.39 14.41 -14.53
CA ALA A 184 11.76 13.37 -13.74
C ALA A 184 12.65 12.73 -12.67
N ALA A 185 13.95 13.03 -12.67
CA ALA A 185 14.92 12.34 -11.82
C ALA A 185 14.51 12.45 -10.34
N GLY A 186 14.43 11.28 -9.68
CA GLY A 186 14.17 11.19 -8.25
C GLY A 186 15.46 11.39 -7.43
N TYR A 187 15.34 11.29 -6.11
CA TYR A 187 16.49 11.32 -5.21
C TYR A 187 17.53 10.27 -5.58
N GLY A 188 18.80 10.69 -5.63
CA GLY A 188 19.94 9.79 -5.57
C GLY A 188 19.96 9.01 -4.25
N LEU A 189 20.60 7.83 -4.27
CA LEU A 189 20.68 6.88 -3.15
C LEU A 189 21.07 7.53 -1.80
N HIS A 190 21.81 8.64 -1.83
CA HIS A 190 22.33 9.36 -0.66
C HIS A 190 21.31 10.02 0.27
N ARG A 191 20.02 10.14 -0.10
CA ARG A 191 18.98 10.72 0.78
C ARG A 191 18.09 9.70 1.49
N ALA A 192 18.31 8.40 1.29
CA ALA A 192 17.61 7.38 2.07
C ALA A 192 18.08 7.46 3.53
N ARG A 193 17.23 7.98 4.42
CA ARG A 193 17.53 8.04 5.86
C ARG A 193 17.81 6.61 6.35
N PHE A 194 18.97 6.43 6.99
CA PHE A 194 19.29 5.18 7.66
C PHE A 194 18.20 4.88 8.69
N ARG A 195 17.49 3.79 8.47
CA ARG A 195 16.55 3.26 9.44
C ARG A 195 17.34 2.74 10.64
N GLN A 196 16.78 2.70 11.84
CA GLN A 196 17.34 1.91 12.94
C GLN A 196 16.56 0.60 13.00
N LEU A 197 17.26 -0.54 12.97
CA LEU A 197 16.62 -1.85 13.01
C LEU A 197 16.53 -2.38 14.44
N PRO A 198 15.46 -3.10 14.78
CA PRO A 198 15.31 -3.67 16.11
C PRO A 198 16.33 -4.79 16.33
N SER A 199 16.87 -4.88 17.55
CA SER A 199 17.66 -6.02 17.99
C SER A 199 16.78 -7.27 18.15
N ASP A 200 17.42 -8.44 18.23
CA ASP A 200 16.73 -9.70 18.51
C ASP A 200 16.00 -9.66 19.87
N SER A 201 16.63 -9.06 20.89
CA SER A 201 16.00 -8.86 22.20
C SER A 201 14.73 -8.01 22.10
N LEU A 202 14.78 -6.88 21.38
CA LEU A 202 13.62 -6.01 21.19
C LEU A 202 12.51 -6.72 20.41
N ILE A 203 12.85 -7.57 19.44
CA ILE A 203 11.87 -8.36 18.69
C ILE A 203 11.16 -9.35 19.62
N LEU A 204 11.92 -10.03 20.49
CA LEU A 204 11.37 -10.99 21.45
C LEU A 204 10.50 -10.30 22.50
N GLU A 205 10.94 -9.16 23.03
CA GLU A 205 10.18 -8.36 23.99
C GLU A 205 8.90 -7.77 23.39
N SER A 206 8.95 -7.32 22.13
CA SER A 206 7.80 -6.75 21.43
C SER A 206 6.65 -7.74 21.25
N LEU A 207 6.94 -9.05 21.17
CA LEU A 207 5.92 -10.09 21.13
C LEU A 207 4.99 -10.05 22.36
N LEU A 208 5.55 -9.75 23.54
CA LEU A 208 4.81 -9.71 24.81
C LEU A 208 3.72 -8.64 24.82
N ARG A 209 3.84 -7.61 23.99
CA ARG A 209 2.84 -6.54 23.82
C ARG A 209 1.64 -6.95 22.97
N ILE A 210 1.68 -8.12 22.31
CA ILE A 210 0.62 -8.58 21.42
C ILE A 210 -0.35 -9.46 22.22
N PRO A 211 -1.56 -8.99 22.59
CA PRO A 211 -2.47 -9.76 23.41
C PRO A 211 -3.12 -10.91 22.66
N ASN A 212 -3.36 -10.76 21.35
CA ASN A 212 -4.07 -11.76 20.57
C ASN A 212 -3.10 -12.86 20.08
N PRO A 213 -3.31 -14.14 20.45
CA PRO A 213 -2.40 -15.22 20.11
C PRO A 213 -2.28 -15.46 18.60
N ARG A 214 -3.35 -15.28 17.82
CA ARG A 214 -3.30 -15.44 16.35
C ARG A 214 -2.40 -14.39 15.72
N TRP A 215 -2.39 -13.16 16.26
CA TRP A 215 -1.49 -12.10 15.78
C TRP A 215 -0.04 -12.28 16.26
N ARG A 216 0.21 -12.99 17.37
CA ARG A 216 1.57 -13.43 17.74
C ARG A 216 2.15 -14.36 16.70
N LEU A 217 1.35 -15.29 16.16
CA LEU A 217 1.78 -16.18 15.08
C LEU A 217 2.13 -15.40 13.81
N VAL A 218 1.31 -14.41 13.42
CA VAL A 218 1.64 -13.50 12.30
C VAL A 218 2.97 -12.79 12.52
N TYR A 219 3.17 -12.24 13.71
CA TYR A 219 4.42 -11.58 14.08
C TYR A 219 5.62 -12.53 14.01
N GLY A 220 5.49 -13.72 14.60
CA GLY A 220 6.54 -14.73 14.65
C GLY A 220 6.92 -15.25 13.27
N LEU A 221 5.95 -15.49 12.38
CA LEU A 221 6.21 -15.85 10.98
C LEU A 221 7.04 -14.76 10.27
N MET A 222 6.68 -13.49 10.43
CA MET A 222 7.41 -12.39 9.81
C MET A 222 8.83 -12.24 10.36
N ALA A 223 9.00 -12.39 11.67
CA ALA A 223 10.31 -12.27 12.32
C ALA A 223 11.26 -13.43 11.94
N THR A 224 10.72 -14.65 11.85
CA THR A 224 11.49 -15.89 11.63
C THR A 224 11.81 -16.13 10.17
N TYR A 225 10.88 -15.79 9.26
CA TYR A 225 10.98 -16.06 7.82
C TYR A 225 11.10 -14.79 6.97
N GLY A 226 11.21 -13.61 7.58
CA GLY A 226 11.41 -12.36 6.83
C GLY A 226 10.29 -12.01 5.85
N LEU A 227 9.08 -12.54 6.04
CA LEU A 227 7.95 -12.39 5.11
C LEU A 227 7.51 -10.93 4.95
N ARG A 228 7.00 -10.57 3.77
CA ARG A 228 6.23 -9.33 3.61
C ARG A 228 4.89 -9.49 4.29
N ASN A 229 4.33 -8.35 4.68
CA ASN A 229 3.08 -8.27 5.43
C ASN A 229 1.95 -9.11 4.81
N HIS A 230 1.79 -9.11 3.49
CA HIS A 230 0.75 -9.89 2.84
C HIS A 230 1.11 -11.37 2.69
N GLU A 231 2.39 -11.71 2.55
CA GLU A 231 2.87 -13.09 2.31
C GLU A 231 2.48 -14.02 3.46
N VAL A 232 2.41 -13.53 4.69
CA VAL A 232 2.01 -14.29 5.89
C VAL A 232 0.68 -15.04 5.72
N PHE A 233 -0.24 -14.53 4.89
CA PHE A 233 -1.54 -15.14 4.64
C PHE A 233 -1.61 -15.96 3.34
N PHE A 234 -0.50 -16.08 2.63
CA PHE A 234 -0.37 -16.80 1.36
C PHE A 234 0.89 -17.69 1.40
N CYS A 235 1.02 -18.48 2.46
CA CYS A 235 2.08 -19.47 2.62
C CYS A 235 1.47 -20.87 2.78
N ASP A 236 2.16 -21.85 2.24
CA ASP A 236 2.03 -23.25 2.64
C ASP A 236 2.89 -23.46 3.89
N LEU A 237 2.22 -23.75 5.00
CA LEU A 237 2.80 -23.86 6.33
C LEU A 237 2.88 -25.31 6.82
N SER A 238 2.55 -26.28 5.97
CA SER A 238 2.53 -27.72 6.30
C SER A 238 3.86 -28.21 6.87
N ALA A 239 4.98 -27.70 6.36
CA ALA A 239 6.34 -28.01 6.84
C ALA A 239 6.62 -27.61 8.31
N LEU A 240 5.74 -26.84 8.95
CA LEU A 240 5.82 -26.51 10.38
C LEU A 240 5.26 -27.60 11.29
N ASP A 241 4.55 -28.60 10.76
CA ASP A 241 4.07 -29.74 11.53
C ASP A 241 5.25 -30.58 12.08
N THR A 242 5.00 -31.32 13.15
CA THR A 242 5.91 -32.29 13.76
C THR A 242 6.56 -33.19 12.70
N GLY A 243 7.89 -33.16 12.63
CA GLY A 243 8.65 -33.93 11.64
C GLY A 243 8.88 -33.23 10.28
N GLY A 244 8.23 -32.10 10.02
CA GLY A 244 8.51 -31.26 8.85
C GLY A 244 9.84 -30.51 8.94
N ASP A 245 10.43 -30.17 7.79
CA ASP A 245 11.75 -29.54 7.66
C ASP A 245 11.80 -28.03 8.03
N ARG A 246 10.67 -27.46 8.46
CA ARG A 246 10.50 -26.05 8.81
C ARG A 246 10.69 -25.08 7.64
N VAL A 247 10.77 -25.56 6.40
CA VAL A 247 10.89 -24.70 5.22
C VAL A 247 9.51 -24.35 4.69
N ILE A 248 9.10 -23.08 4.84
CA ILE A 248 7.79 -22.64 4.36
C ILE A 248 7.86 -22.24 2.89
N ARG A 249 6.73 -22.38 2.19
CA ARG A 249 6.62 -21.96 0.79
C ARG A 249 5.63 -20.82 0.65
N VAL A 250 6.10 -19.68 0.16
CA VAL A 250 5.24 -18.56 -0.24
C VAL A 250 4.58 -18.91 -1.57
N LEU A 251 3.25 -18.75 -1.65
CA LEU A 251 2.46 -19.12 -2.82
C LEU A 251 2.61 -18.10 -3.98
N PRO A 252 2.39 -18.52 -5.24
CA PRO A 252 2.56 -17.67 -6.43
C PRO A 252 1.59 -16.47 -6.50
N THR A 253 0.52 -16.48 -5.70
CA THR A 253 -0.51 -15.43 -5.66
C THR A 253 -0.03 -14.11 -5.05
N THR A 254 1.19 -14.08 -4.51
CA THR A 254 1.79 -12.90 -3.87
C THR A 254 2.47 -11.99 -4.88
N LYS A 255 2.81 -10.76 -4.44
CA LYS A 255 3.55 -9.77 -5.27
C LYS A 255 4.93 -10.28 -5.72
N THR A 256 5.44 -11.29 -5.06
CA THR A 256 6.87 -11.66 -5.04
C THR A 256 7.11 -13.02 -5.65
N GLY A 257 6.04 -13.67 -6.10
CA GLY A 257 6.08 -14.98 -6.73
C GLY A 257 6.31 -16.09 -5.71
N GLU A 258 6.30 -17.31 -6.23
CA GLU A 258 6.56 -18.50 -5.44
C GLU A 258 8.03 -18.56 -5.03
N HIS A 259 8.28 -18.85 -3.75
CA HIS A 259 9.63 -19.06 -3.22
C HIS A 259 9.57 -19.81 -1.89
N GLN A 260 10.68 -20.43 -1.53
CA GLN A 260 10.85 -21.13 -0.24
C GLN A 260 11.69 -20.29 0.71
N VAL A 261 11.39 -20.40 2.00
CA VAL A 261 12.05 -19.63 3.04
C VAL A 261 12.38 -20.50 4.24
N TRP A 262 13.65 -20.45 4.65
CA TRP A 262 14.17 -21.10 5.84
C TRP A 262 14.08 -20.15 7.04
N PRO A 263 13.93 -20.70 8.25
CA PRO A 263 13.94 -19.90 9.46
C PRO A 263 15.36 -19.39 9.75
N PHE A 264 15.47 -18.12 10.14
CA PHE A 264 16.68 -17.58 10.74
C PHE A 264 16.41 -17.31 12.21
N HIS A 265 17.27 -17.84 13.08
CA HIS A 265 16.91 -18.33 14.42
C HIS A 265 15.89 -19.48 14.33
N PRO A 266 16.33 -20.70 13.95
CA PRO A 266 15.44 -21.87 13.92
C PRO A 266 14.65 -22.06 15.23
N GLU A 267 15.27 -21.76 16.37
CA GLU A 267 14.65 -21.83 17.69
C GLU A 267 13.47 -20.86 17.89
N TRP A 268 13.30 -19.87 17.01
CA TRP A 268 12.14 -18.98 17.02
C TRP A 268 10.87 -19.66 16.53
N VAL A 269 10.98 -20.77 15.79
CA VAL A 269 9.82 -21.60 15.43
C VAL A 269 9.11 -22.08 16.69
N GLU A 270 9.86 -22.64 17.65
CA GLU A 270 9.32 -23.09 18.92
C GLU A 270 9.00 -21.90 19.83
N ARG A 271 9.87 -20.89 19.91
CA ARG A 271 9.69 -19.74 20.80
C ARG A 271 8.44 -18.91 20.47
N PHE A 272 8.05 -18.86 19.20
CA PHE A 272 6.83 -18.20 18.75
C PHE A 272 5.65 -19.17 18.55
N ASP A 273 5.80 -20.44 18.94
CA ASP A 273 4.74 -21.44 18.89
C ASP A 273 4.20 -21.67 17.45
N LEU A 274 5.09 -21.57 16.46
CA LEU A 274 4.74 -21.62 15.03
C LEU A 274 4.39 -23.03 14.56
N THR A 275 4.83 -24.08 15.26
CA THR A 275 4.51 -25.48 14.90
C THR A 275 3.02 -25.75 14.84
N ARG A 276 2.20 -25.01 15.60
CA ARG A 276 0.74 -25.09 15.55
C ARG A 276 0.15 -24.78 14.17
N LEU A 277 0.86 -24.00 13.36
CA LEU A 277 0.41 -23.61 12.02
C LEU A 277 0.47 -24.76 11.01
N GLY A 278 1.29 -25.78 11.25
CA GLY A 278 1.34 -26.97 10.41
C GLY A 278 0.08 -27.84 10.52
N ASN A 279 -0.56 -27.82 11.69
CA ASN A 279 -1.70 -28.68 12.04
C ASN A 279 -3.06 -28.00 12.02
N VAL A 280 -3.09 -26.67 12.12
CA VAL A 280 -4.33 -25.92 12.31
C VAL A 280 -4.50 -24.92 11.18
N SER A 281 -5.35 -25.25 10.22
CA SER A 281 -5.65 -24.41 9.05
C SER A 281 -6.17 -23.01 9.42
N ASP A 282 -6.85 -22.90 10.57
CA ASP A 282 -7.43 -21.65 11.07
C ASP A 282 -6.71 -21.10 12.29
N ALA A 283 -5.38 -21.21 12.39
CA ALA A 283 -4.61 -20.61 13.49
C ALA A 283 -4.33 -19.10 13.29
N LEU A 284 -4.22 -18.62 12.05
CA LEU A 284 -3.96 -17.20 11.74
C LEU A 284 -5.24 -16.34 11.84
N PRO A 285 -5.16 -15.02 12.08
CA PRO A 285 -6.34 -14.16 12.19
C PRO A 285 -7.23 -14.23 10.94
N SER A 286 -8.55 -14.32 11.13
CA SER A 286 -9.50 -14.29 10.00
C SER A 286 -9.54 -12.89 9.40
N ILE A 287 -9.06 -12.76 8.16
CA ILE A 287 -9.11 -11.54 7.36
C ILE A 287 -9.53 -11.91 5.93
N SER A 288 -10.06 -10.93 5.19
CA SER A 288 -10.39 -11.16 3.77
C SER A 288 -9.10 -11.33 2.96
N THR A 289 -8.88 -12.54 2.44
CA THR A 289 -7.77 -12.92 1.54
C THR A 289 -8.22 -13.20 0.10
N ASP A 290 -9.53 -13.25 -0.16
CA ASP A 290 -10.09 -13.41 -1.51
C ASP A 290 -9.72 -12.19 -2.37
N LEU A 291 -8.71 -12.37 -3.24
CA LEU A 291 -8.17 -11.32 -4.11
C LEU A 291 -9.16 -10.83 -5.18
N ARG A 292 -10.34 -11.43 -5.33
CA ARG A 292 -11.45 -10.87 -6.12
C ARG A 292 -12.11 -9.70 -5.37
N ARG A 293 -12.19 -9.81 -4.04
CA ARG A 293 -12.86 -8.83 -3.14
C ARG A 293 -11.88 -7.87 -2.47
N THR A 294 -10.62 -8.26 -2.30
CA THR A 294 -9.56 -7.44 -1.69
C THR A 294 -8.33 -7.29 -2.61
N THR A 295 -7.26 -6.68 -2.11
CA THR A 295 -5.94 -6.66 -2.76
C THR A 295 -4.83 -7.02 -1.78
N LEU A 296 -3.69 -7.49 -2.27
CA LEU A 296 -2.50 -7.78 -1.45
C LEU A 296 -2.08 -6.57 -0.60
N GLN A 297 -2.23 -5.35 -1.13
CA GLN A 297 -1.95 -4.12 -0.38
C GLN A 297 -2.88 -3.98 0.83
N GLN A 298 -4.18 -4.26 0.67
CA GLN A 298 -5.13 -4.19 1.78
C GLN A 298 -4.86 -5.30 2.82
N VAL A 299 -4.53 -6.51 2.37
CA VAL A 299 -4.10 -7.61 3.26
C VAL A 299 -2.90 -7.18 4.10
N GLY A 300 -1.82 -6.72 3.46
CA GLY A 300 -0.62 -6.26 4.17
C GLY A 300 -0.84 -5.00 5.03
N ARG A 301 -1.79 -4.15 4.63
CA ARG A 301 -2.22 -2.99 5.43
C ARG A 301 -2.86 -3.42 6.75
N ARG A 302 -3.63 -4.53 6.79
CA ARG A 302 -4.20 -5.04 8.04
C ARG A 302 -3.13 -5.35 9.08
N VAL A 303 -2.02 -5.94 8.66
CA VAL A 303 -0.87 -6.21 9.55
C VAL A 303 -0.29 -4.91 10.11
N SER A 304 -0.07 -3.92 9.23
CA SER A 304 0.49 -2.61 9.62
C SER A 304 -0.43 -1.86 10.58
N GLU A 305 -1.74 -1.88 10.30
CA GLU A 305 -2.77 -1.28 11.16
C GLU A 305 -2.79 -1.95 12.53
N GLN A 306 -2.61 -3.28 12.58
CA GLN A 306 -2.64 -4.01 13.83
C GLN A 306 -1.37 -3.80 14.67
N PHE A 307 -0.19 -3.79 14.06
CA PHE A 307 1.06 -3.43 14.76
C PHE A 307 0.95 -2.04 15.41
N ARG A 308 0.37 -1.08 14.67
CA ARG A 308 0.10 0.27 15.19
C ARG A 308 -0.93 0.26 16.32
N ARG A 309 -1.98 -0.56 16.23
CA ARG A 309 -2.99 -0.69 17.29
C ARG A 309 -2.41 -1.25 18.59
N TYR A 310 -1.42 -2.11 18.50
CA TYR A 310 -0.67 -2.64 19.65
C TYR A 310 0.49 -1.75 20.07
N GLU A 311 0.68 -0.59 19.42
CA GLU A 311 1.73 0.38 19.75
C GLU A 311 3.12 -0.27 19.82
N LEU A 312 3.39 -1.19 18.88
CA LEU A 312 4.69 -1.85 18.81
C LEU A 312 5.78 -0.84 18.46
N PRO A 313 6.99 -0.96 19.06
CA PRO A 313 8.10 -0.05 18.82
C PRO A 313 8.80 -0.31 17.47
N LEU A 314 8.18 -1.12 16.59
CA LEU A 314 8.71 -1.52 15.30
C LEU A 314 7.57 -1.70 14.29
N THR A 315 7.92 -1.61 13.02
CA THR A 315 7.01 -1.85 11.90
C THR A 315 7.20 -3.26 11.35
N PRO A 316 6.19 -3.84 10.66
CA PRO A 316 6.35 -5.16 10.06
C PRO A 316 7.51 -5.24 9.04
N TYR A 317 7.81 -4.12 8.38
CA TYR A 317 8.93 -4.05 7.44
C TYR A 317 10.29 -4.04 8.12
N ASP A 318 10.36 -3.61 9.39
CA ASP A 318 11.59 -3.68 10.19
C ASP A 318 11.94 -5.12 10.53
N LEU A 319 10.96 -5.99 10.79
CA LEU A 319 11.19 -7.42 10.98
C LEU A 319 11.82 -8.07 9.75
N ARG A 320 11.28 -7.76 8.56
CA ARG A 320 11.82 -8.23 7.29
C ARG A 320 13.24 -7.71 7.02
N HIS A 321 13.51 -6.46 7.39
CA HIS A 321 14.86 -5.89 7.29
C HIS A 321 15.83 -6.56 8.26
N ALA A 322 15.45 -6.72 9.53
CA ALA A 322 16.26 -7.41 10.53
C ALA A 322 16.58 -8.84 10.09
N TRP A 323 15.60 -9.56 9.54
CA TRP A 323 15.82 -10.89 8.95
C TRP A 323 16.88 -10.87 7.83
N ALA A 324 16.79 -9.93 6.88
CA ALA A 324 17.76 -9.83 5.80
C ALA A 324 19.17 -9.56 6.32
N VAL A 325 19.30 -8.65 7.28
CA VAL A 325 20.59 -8.32 7.92
C VAL A 325 21.17 -9.53 8.66
N ARG A 326 20.36 -10.35 9.33
CA ARG A 326 20.84 -11.62 9.91
C ARG A 326 21.43 -12.56 8.87
N THR A 327 20.79 -12.67 7.69
CA THR A 327 21.32 -13.53 6.63
C THR A 327 22.70 -13.08 6.14
N ILE A 328 22.91 -11.76 6.09
CA ILE A 328 24.19 -11.15 5.74
C ILE A 328 25.24 -11.46 6.82
N HIS A 329 24.92 -11.26 8.11
CA HIS A 329 25.85 -11.50 9.21
C HIS A 329 26.29 -12.97 9.32
N ILE A 330 25.42 -13.91 8.95
CA ILE A 330 25.72 -15.35 8.93
C ILE A 330 26.51 -15.74 7.65
N GLY A 331 26.65 -14.83 6.69
CA GLY A 331 27.38 -15.05 5.44
C GLY A 331 26.60 -15.87 4.42
N LEU A 332 25.26 -15.83 4.45
CA LEU A 332 24.45 -16.45 3.39
C LEU A 332 24.64 -15.66 2.08
N PRO A 333 24.89 -16.32 0.93
CA PRO A 333 25.07 -15.61 -0.32
C PRO A 333 23.84 -14.78 -0.71
N ASP A 334 24.05 -13.55 -1.18
CA ASP A 334 22.97 -12.62 -1.57
C ASP A 334 22.00 -13.21 -2.59
N THR A 335 22.49 -14.08 -3.47
CA THR A 335 21.66 -14.79 -4.47
C THR A 335 20.62 -15.67 -3.79
N VAL A 336 21.01 -16.35 -2.71
CA VAL A 336 20.14 -17.21 -1.92
C VAL A 336 19.19 -16.35 -1.09
N SER A 337 19.69 -15.36 -0.35
CA SER A 337 18.86 -14.45 0.44
C SER A 337 17.83 -13.70 -0.42
N ALA A 338 18.22 -13.19 -1.58
CA ALA A 338 17.31 -12.52 -2.51
C ALA A 338 16.21 -13.46 -3.02
N ARG A 339 16.55 -14.71 -3.35
CA ARG A 339 15.59 -15.74 -3.78
C ARG A 339 14.61 -16.09 -2.66
N MET A 340 15.10 -16.30 -1.44
CA MET A 340 14.28 -16.56 -0.24
C MET A 340 13.39 -15.38 0.13
N MET A 341 13.73 -14.18 -0.33
CA MET A 341 12.94 -12.99 -0.13
C MET A 341 12.00 -12.68 -1.32
N GLY A 342 12.05 -13.44 -2.41
CA GLY A 342 11.23 -13.21 -3.60
C GLY A 342 11.54 -11.88 -4.31
N HIS A 343 12.82 -11.55 -4.50
CA HIS A 343 13.23 -10.43 -5.36
C HIS A 343 14.60 -10.67 -6.02
N SER A 344 14.97 -9.80 -6.96
CA SER A 344 16.28 -9.89 -7.62
C SER A 344 17.42 -9.46 -6.68
N VAL A 345 18.63 -9.94 -6.99
CA VAL A 345 19.88 -9.56 -6.30
C VAL A 345 20.08 -8.05 -6.36
N ALA A 346 19.89 -7.42 -7.52
CA ALA A 346 20.00 -5.97 -7.65
C ALA A 346 19.05 -5.21 -6.69
N ILE A 347 17.83 -5.70 -6.50
CA ILE A 347 16.91 -5.13 -5.50
C ILE A 347 17.41 -5.41 -4.08
N HIS A 348 17.95 -6.60 -3.81
CA HIS A 348 18.49 -6.99 -2.51
C HIS A 348 19.66 -6.11 -2.09
N THR A 349 20.69 -6.04 -2.93
CA THR A 349 21.88 -5.21 -2.73
C THR A 349 21.48 -3.76 -2.50
N ARG A 350 20.67 -3.17 -3.39
CA ARG A 350 20.22 -1.78 -3.24
C ARG A 350 19.45 -1.51 -1.94
N THR A 351 18.74 -2.51 -1.40
CA THR A 351 17.88 -2.33 -0.22
C THR A 351 18.61 -2.63 1.09
N TYR A 352 19.53 -3.59 1.11
CA TYR A 352 20.07 -4.16 2.34
C TYR A 352 21.59 -4.00 2.49
N HIS A 353 22.36 -3.89 1.40
CA HIS A 353 23.84 -3.87 1.51
C HIS A 353 24.39 -2.67 2.25
N HIS A 354 23.63 -1.58 2.36
CA HIS A 354 24.07 -0.43 3.15
C HIS A 354 24.19 -0.74 4.66
N TRP A 355 23.73 -1.91 5.11
CA TRP A 355 23.89 -2.42 6.47
C TRP A 355 25.13 -3.28 6.66
N ILE A 356 25.86 -3.58 5.58
CA ILE A 356 27.14 -4.26 5.66
C ILE A 356 28.15 -3.27 6.24
N THR A 357 28.56 -3.52 7.48
CA THR A 357 29.64 -2.78 8.12
C THR A 357 30.99 -3.39 7.71
N ARG A 358 32.08 -2.64 7.94
CA ARG A 358 33.44 -3.17 7.78
C ARG A 358 33.66 -4.44 8.62
N ARG A 359 33.00 -4.54 9.79
CA ARG A 359 33.05 -5.73 10.64
C ARG A 359 32.45 -6.95 9.94
N ASP A 360 31.29 -6.76 9.30
CA ASP A 360 30.62 -7.85 8.57
C ASP A 360 31.43 -8.30 7.36
N GLN A 361 32.09 -7.35 6.67
CA GLN A 361 33.04 -7.65 5.61
C GLN A 361 34.23 -8.47 6.14
N GLN A 362 34.82 -8.06 7.26
CA GLN A 362 35.96 -8.77 7.85
C GLN A 362 35.57 -10.19 8.29
N GLN A 363 34.44 -10.35 8.99
CA GLN A 363 33.95 -11.66 9.42
C GLN A 363 33.66 -12.60 8.23
N ALA A 364 33.10 -12.06 7.15
CA ALA A 364 32.88 -12.82 5.92
C ALA A 364 34.21 -13.25 5.27
N VAL A 365 35.21 -12.37 5.23
CA VAL A 365 36.57 -12.68 4.75
C VAL A 365 37.22 -13.75 5.62
N ASP A 366 37.19 -13.60 6.94
CA ASP A 366 37.80 -14.54 7.88
C ASP A 366 37.17 -15.94 7.74
N THR A 367 35.84 -16.01 7.61
CA THR A 367 35.11 -17.27 7.39
C THR A 367 35.48 -17.91 6.05
N ALA A 368 35.64 -17.10 4.99
CA ALA A 368 36.01 -17.60 3.66
C ALA A 368 37.46 -18.13 3.64
N LEU A 369 38.39 -17.42 4.28
CA LEU A 369 39.78 -17.85 4.40
C LEU A 369 39.91 -19.13 5.25
N ALA A 370 39.14 -19.26 6.33
CA ALA A 370 39.13 -20.46 7.16
C ALA A 370 38.66 -21.70 6.38
N ARG A 371 37.66 -21.55 5.50
CA ARG A 371 37.18 -22.64 4.61
C ARG A 371 38.17 -23.05 3.52
N HIS A 372 39.12 -22.19 3.15
CA HIS A 372 40.18 -22.53 2.20
C HIS A 372 41.36 -23.23 2.89
N GLN A 373 41.49 -23.07 4.21
CA GLN A 373 42.56 -23.68 5.00
C GLN A 373 42.17 -25.05 5.59
N ALA A 374 40.87 -25.35 5.66
CA ALA A 374 40.31 -26.67 6.00
C ALA A 374 40.10 -27.50 4.73
#